data_AF-A0A261FJB1-F1
#
_entry.id   AF-A0A261FJB1-F1
#
_cell.length_a   1.000
_cell.length_b   1.000
_cell.length_c   1.000
_cell.angle_alpha   90.00
_cell.angle_beta   90.00
_cell.angle_gamma   90.00
#
_symmetry.space_group_name_H-M   'P 1'
#
loop_
_entity.id
_entity.type
_entity.pdbx_description
1 polymer ?
#
loop_
_entity_poly.entity_id
_entity_poly.type
_entity_poly.pdbx_seq_one_letter_code
_entity_poly.pdbx_strand_id
1 'polypeptide(L)' 'MNSIFKQLLNVKGMVVENVCIVDGPMRPEPVLEVRVRPRAGMLRCSRCGRKRRGYDRG' A
#
# COMPACT_ATOMS: atom_id res chain seq x y z
N MET A 1 -9.89 3.93 16.95
CA MET A 1 -9.22 2.83 16.21
C MET A 1 -9.88 2.50 14.87
N ASN A 2 -11.21 2.32 14.78
CA ASN A 2 -11.89 1.93 13.52
C ASN A 2 -11.77 2.93 12.34
N SER A 3 -11.58 4.22 12.59
CA SER A 3 -11.46 5.23 11.53
C SER A 3 -10.16 5.11 10.73
N ILE A 4 -9.05 4.76 11.39
CA ILE A 4 -7.74 4.58 10.76
C ILE A 4 -7.78 3.36 9.83
N PHE A 5 -8.33 2.23 10.29
CA PHE A 5 -8.51 1.05 9.44
C PHE A 5 -9.38 1.33 8.21
N LYS A 6 -10.44 2.16 8.34
CA LYS A 6 -11.23 2.60 7.18
C LYS A 6 -10.41 3.46 6.21
N GLN A 7 -9.54 4.34 6.69
CA GLN A 7 -8.64 5.12 5.82
C GLN A 7 -7.62 4.24 5.10
N LEU A 8 -7.04 3.26 5.81
CA LEU A 8 -6.10 2.30 5.23
C LEU A 8 -6.76 1.41 4.16
N LEU A 9 -8.01 1.01 4.36
CA LEU A 9 -8.78 0.26 3.37
C LEU A 9 -9.28 1.14 2.19
N ASN A 10 -9.24 2.46 2.32
CA ASN A 10 -9.66 3.41 1.28
C ASN A 10 -8.53 3.80 0.31
N VAL A 11 -7.38 3.13 0.35
CA VAL A 11 -6.32 3.34 -0.64
C VAL A 11 -6.78 2.78 -1.99
N LYS A 12 -7.41 3.62 -2.81
CA LYS A 12 -8.06 3.25 -4.07
C LYS A 12 -7.10 2.48 -4.98
N GLY A 13 -7.48 1.25 -5.31
CA GLY A 13 -6.71 0.41 -6.24
C GLY A 13 -5.49 -0.27 -5.66
N MET A 14 -5.27 -0.13 -4.36
CA MET A 14 -4.22 -0.82 -3.63
C MET A 14 -4.86 -1.78 -2.62
N VAL A 15 -4.08 -2.76 -2.21
CA VAL A 15 -4.38 -3.71 -1.14
C VAL A 15 -3.33 -3.46 -0.07
N VAL A 16 -3.78 -3.27 1.16
CA VAL A 16 -2.88 -3.20 2.32
C VAL A 16 -2.38 -4.61 2.62
N GLU A 17 -1.08 -4.81 2.52
CA GLU A 17 -0.44 -6.10 2.83
C GLU A 17 -0.01 -6.18 4.29
N ASN A 18 0.46 -5.06 4.85
CA ASN A 18 0.92 -5.01 6.23
C ASN A 18 0.75 -3.61 6.82
N VAL A 19 0.50 -3.55 8.12
CA VAL A 19 0.41 -2.31 8.92
C VAL A 19 1.18 -2.54 10.21
N CYS A 20 2.22 -1.76 10.45
CA CYS A 20 3.01 -1.87 11.67
C CYS A 20 3.40 -0.50 12.19
N ILE A 21 3.41 -0.35 13.51
CA ILE A 21 4.04 0.81 14.16
C ILE A 21 5.53 0.52 14.19
N VAL A 22 6.32 1.39 13.58
CA VAL A 22 7.77 1.30 13.54
C VAL A 22 8.34 2.42 14.39
N ASP A 23 9.17 2.01 15.35
CA ASP A 23 9.91 2.89 16.23
C ASP A 23 11.40 2.58 16.11
N GLY A 24 12.26 3.53 16.48
CA GLY A 24 13.70 3.33 16.45
C GLY A 24 14.50 4.57 16.80
N PRO A 25 15.81 4.43 17.04
CA PRO A 25 16.66 5.53 17.54
C PRO A 25 16.78 6.73 16.58
N MET A 26 16.41 6.55 15.30
CA MET A 26 16.38 7.64 14.31
C MET A 26 14.99 8.27 14.14
N ARG A 27 13.96 7.77 14.84
CA ARG A 27 12.60 8.30 14.78
C ARG A 27 12.29 8.98 16.12
N PRO A 28 11.91 10.27 16.10
CA PRO A 28 11.58 10.98 17.34
C PRO A 28 10.28 10.49 17.98
N GLU A 29 9.39 9.88 17.19
CA GLU A 29 8.15 9.26 17.65
C GLU A 29 7.86 7.98 16.84
N PRO A 30 7.13 7.00 17.42
CA PRO A 30 6.64 5.84 16.69
C PRO A 30 5.73 6.26 15.53
N VAL A 31 5.96 5.70 14.35
CA VAL A 31 5.16 6.02 13.15
C VAL A 31 4.47 4.80 12.58
N LEU A 32 3.31 5.02 11.95
CA LEU A 32 2.57 3.97 11.28
C LEU A 32 3.12 3.74 9.87
N GLU A 33 3.77 2.60 9.64
CA GLU A 33 4.13 2.15 8.30
C GLU A 33 3.04 1.25 7.71
N VAL A 34 2.69 1.55 6.46
CA VAL A 34 1.66 0.83 5.72
C VAL A 34 2.31 0.30 4.45
N ARG A 35 2.41 -1.03 4.32
CA ARG A 35 2.84 -1.68 3.09
C ARG A 35 1.62 -1.95 2.24
N VAL A 36 1.62 -1.38 1.03
CA VAL A 36 0.55 -1.55 0.05
C VAL A 36 1.09 -2.16 -1.22
N ARG A 37 0.29 -3.01 -1.86
CA ARG A 37 0.50 -3.44 -3.24
C ARG A 37 -0.66 -2.99 -4.13
N PRO A 38 -0.43 -2.76 -5.42
CA PRO A 38 -1.53 -2.61 -6.36
C PRO A 38 -2.39 -3.87 -6.41
N ARG A 39 -3.71 -3.69 -6.57
CA ARG A 39 -4.61 -4.81 -6.82
C ARG A 39 -4.23 -5.47 -8.15
N ALA A 40 -4.31 -6.79 -8.22
CA ALA A 40 -4.00 -7.55 -9.43
C ALA A 40 -4.78 -6.99 -10.63
N GLY A 41 -4.09 -6.80 -11.76
CA GLY A 41 -4.65 -6.27 -12.99
C GLY A 41 -4.76 -4.74 -13.05
N MET A 42 -4.45 -4.02 -11.97
CA MET A 42 -4.61 -2.56 -11.91
C MET A 42 -3.38 -1.78 -12.39
N LEU A 43 -2.19 -2.37 -12.30
CA LEU A 43 -0.99 -1.71 -12.79
C LEU A 43 -0.94 -1.67 -14.31
N ARG A 44 -1.08 -0.46 -14.84
CA ARG A 44 -0.95 -0.16 -16.26
C ARG A 44 0.20 0.81 -16.48
N CYS A 45 0.84 0.70 -17.63
CA CYS A 45 1.84 1.65 -18.06
C CYS A 45 1.16 3.00 -18.34
N SER A 46 1.52 4.05 -17.61
CA SER A 46 0.96 5.39 -17.80
C SER A 46 1.17 5.95 -19.21
N ARG A 47 2.19 5.48 -19.93
CA ARG A 47 2.50 5.92 -21.30
C ARG A 47 1.68 5.21 -22.38
N CYS A 48 1.34 3.93 -22.19
CA CYS A 48 0.75 3.11 -23.26
C CYS A 48 -0.48 2.28 -22.84
N GLY A 49 -0.95 2.41 -21.61
CA GLY A 49 -2.11 1.69 -21.08
C GLY A 49 -1.94 0.17 -20.89
N ARG A 50 -0.87 -0.43 -21.41
CA ARG A 50 -0.62 -1.88 -21.30
C ARG A 50 -0.43 -2.31 -19.86
N LYS A 51 -0.99 -3.49 -19.52
CA LYS A 51 -0.82 -4.13 -18.22
C LYS A 51 0.66 -4.39 -17.94
N ARG A 52 1.15 -3.98 -16.76
CA ARG A 52 2.53 -4.29 -16.33
C ARG A 52 2.62 -5.74 -15.88
N ARG A 53 3.51 -6.52 -16.50
CA ARG A 53 3.79 -7.91 -16.13
C ARG A 53 4.69 -7.94 -14.89
N GLY A 54 4.53 -8.94 -14.02
CA GLY A 54 5.41 -9.20 -12.87
C GLY A 54 5.08 -8.46 -11.57
N TYR A 55 4.12 -7.52 -11.59
CA TYR A 55 3.67 -6.83 -10.38
C TYR A 55 2.37 -7.37 -9.79
N ASP A 56 1.62 -8.12 -10.59
CA ASP A 56 0.50 -8.92 -10.08
C ASP A 56 1.09 -10.17 -9.43
N ARG A 57 1.38 -10.09 -8.13
CA ARG A 57 1.66 -11.27 -7.31
C ARG A 57 0.34 -11.69 -6.67
N GLY A 58 -0.38 -12.56 -7.36
CA GLY A 58 -1.66 -13.14 -6.93
C GLY A 58 -1.86 -14.47 -7.62
#